data_AF-A0A7Z7IAN0-F1
#
_entry.id   AF-A0A7Z7IAN0-F1
#
_cell.length_a   1.000
_cell.length_b   1.000
_cell.length_c   1.000
_cell.angle_alpha   90.00
_cell.angle_beta   90.00
_cell.angle_gamma   90.00
#
_symmetry.space_group_name_H-M   'P 1'
#
loop_
_entity.id
_entity.type
_entity.pdbx_description
1 polymer ?
#
loop_
_entity_poly.entity_id
_entity_poly.type
_entity_poly.pdbx_seq_one_letter_code
_entity_poly.pdbx_strand_id
1 'polypeptide(L)'
;MKLPAIALGLLALTALAHADEPASQWRFTETTLFDLIQNNYNIVAVTSGTARNGASAEDTFFLQKTNSVFKCFESRDANASAKRASGAVECYELTKPGATASAK
;
A
#
# COMPACT_ATOMS: atom_id res chain seq x y z
N MET A 1 -59.21 -0.54 -36.09
CA MET A 1 -57.84 -0.47 -35.57
C MET A 1 -57.79 0.49 -34.40
N LYS A 2 -57.45 0.01 -33.18
CA LYS A 2 -56.63 0.71 -32.16
C LYS A 2 -56.54 -0.17 -30.90
N LEU A 3 -55.30 -0.54 -30.55
CA LEU A 3 -54.90 -1.51 -29.52
C LEU A 3 -54.92 -0.91 -28.10
N PRO A 4 -55.03 -1.75 -27.05
CA PRO A 4 -55.11 -1.32 -25.66
C PRO A 4 -53.74 -0.92 -25.10
N ALA A 5 -53.68 0.17 -24.34
CA ALA A 5 -52.48 0.61 -23.64
C ALA A 5 -52.43 -0.04 -22.25
N ILE A 6 -51.65 -1.11 -22.11
CA ILE A 6 -51.26 -1.66 -20.81
C ILE A 6 -49.92 -1.03 -20.43
N ALA A 7 -49.95 -0.16 -19.44
CA ALA A 7 -48.74 0.46 -18.87
C ALA A 7 -48.07 -0.54 -17.91
N LEU A 8 -47.03 -1.23 -18.36
CA LEU A 8 -46.09 -1.92 -17.46
C LEU A 8 -45.05 -0.91 -16.96
N GLY A 9 -45.23 -0.46 -15.71
CA GLY A 9 -44.21 0.30 -14.99
C GLY A 9 -43.05 -0.60 -14.59
N LEU A 10 -41.94 -0.53 -15.32
CA LEU A 10 -40.67 -1.13 -14.94
C LEU A 10 -40.00 -0.25 -13.87
N LEU A 11 -40.17 -0.62 -12.61
CA LEU A 11 -39.36 -0.10 -11.50
C LEU A 11 -37.93 -0.64 -11.64
N ALA A 12 -37.05 0.15 -12.24
CA ALA A 12 -35.62 -0.13 -12.26
C ALA A 12 -35.05 0.08 -10.85
N LEU A 13 -34.85 -1.00 -10.10
CA LEU A 13 -34.02 -0.97 -8.89
C LEU A 13 -32.56 -0.79 -9.34
N THR A 14 -32.06 0.43 -9.27
CA THR A 14 -30.63 0.69 -9.37
C THR A 14 -29.96 0.28 -8.06
N ALA A 15 -29.37 -0.92 -8.02
CA ALA A 15 -28.46 -1.29 -6.95
C ALA A 15 -27.21 -0.40 -7.04
N LEU A 16 -27.04 0.49 -6.07
CA LEU A 16 -25.79 1.24 -5.88
C LEU A 16 -24.74 0.25 -5.34
N ALA A 17 -23.98 -0.34 -6.25
CA ALA A 17 -22.74 -0.99 -5.88
C ALA A 17 -21.73 0.09 -5.51
N HIS A 18 -21.57 0.34 -4.21
CA HIS A 18 -20.44 1.10 -3.70
C HIS A 18 -19.21 0.24 -3.97
N ALA A 19 -18.41 0.60 -4.99
CA ALA A 19 -17.10 0.02 -5.15
C ALA A 19 -16.28 0.45 -3.92
N ASP A 20 -16.10 -0.48 -2.98
CA ASP A 20 -15.13 -0.34 -1.90
C ASP A 20 -13.78 -0.11 -2.59
N GLU A 21 -13.18 1.07 -2.40
CA GLU A 21 -11.85 1.36 -2.94
C GLU A 21 -10.92 0.23 -2.49
N PRO A 22 -10.17 -0.41 -3.41
CA PRO A 22 -9.36 -1.55 -3.03
C PRO A 22 -8.36 -1.13 -1.96
N ALA A 23 -8.57 -1.63 -0.73
CA ALA A 23 -7.69 -1.35 0.38
C ALA A 23 -6.25 -1.59 -0.04
N SER A 24 -5.34 -0.68 0.33
CA SER A 24 -3.91 -0.82 0.04
C SER A 24 -3.44 -2.20 0.45
N GLN A 25 -2.91 -2.97 -0.51
CA GLN A 25 -2.34 -4.29 -0.27
C GLN A 25 -1.17 -4.27 0.71
N TRP A 26 -0.59 -3.10 0.97
CA TRP A 26 0.48 -2.90 1.94
C TRP A 26 -0.08 -2.52 3.30
N ARG A 27 0.29 -3.29 4.33
CA ARG A 27 -0.12 -3.06 5.72
C ARG A 27 1.10 -2.65 6.55
N PHE A 28 0.95 -1.59 7.35
CA PHE A 28 1.99 -1.14 8.26
C PHE A 28 2.39 -2.25 9.25
N THR A 29 3.67 -2.32 9.59
CA THR A 29 4.20 -3.20 10.63
C THR A 29 5.12 -2.42 11.58
N GLU A 30 5.20 -2.86 12.83
CA GLU A 30 6.15 -2.33 13.82
C GLU A 30 7.57 -2.91 13.63
N THR A 31 7.77 -3.80 12.65
CA THR A 31 9.08 -4.37 12.30
C THR A 31 10.02 -3.31 11.73
N THR A 32 11.30 -3.35 12.10
CA THR A 32 12.31 -2.47 11.52
C THR A 32 13.03 -3.11 10.33
N LEU A 33 13.66 -2.29 9.49
CA LEU A 33 14.53 -2.79 8.40
C LEU A 33 15.64 -3.71 8.96
N PHE A 34 16.21 -3.35 10.11
CA PHE A 34 17.26 -4.13 10.74
C PHE A 34 16.74 -5.51 11.18
N ASP A 35 15.55 -5.58 11.79
CA ASP A 35 14.94 -6.85 12.18
C ASP A 35 14.74 -7.76 10.97
N LEU A 36 14.29 -7.22 9.83
CA LEU A 36 14.11 -7.98 8.61
C LEU A 36 15.44 -8.60 8.12
N ILE A 37 16.51 -7.80 8.10
CA ILE A 37 17.84 -8.28 7.72
C ILE A 37 18.34 -9.37 8.68
N GLN A 38 18.19 -9.17 9.99
CA GLN A 38 18.53 -10.17 11.00
C GLN A 38 17.73 -11.47 10.85
N ASN A 39 16.49 -11.38 10.37
CA ASN A 39 15.61 -12.52 10.11
C ASN A 39 15.79 -13.13 8.70
N ASN A 40 16.91 -12.87 8.03
CA ASN A 40 17.28 -13.40 6.71
C ASN A 40 16.33 -12.97 5.57
N TYR A 41 15.71 -11.80 5.66
CA TYR A 41 15.11 -11.18 4.49
C TYR A 41 16.20 -10.53 3.64
N ASN A 42 16.12 -10.73 2.32
CA ASN A 42 17.08 -10.17 1.38
C ASN A 42 16.53 -8.89 0.77
N ILE A 43 17.37 -7.86 0.66
CA ILE A 43 17.03 -6.67 -0.15
C ILE A 43 17.08 -7.09 -1.62
N VAL A 44 15.94 -7.04 -2.29
CA VAL A 44 15.79 -7.44 -3.71
C VAL A 44 15.72 -6.25 -4.65
N ALA A 45 15.32 -5.08 -4.14
CA ALA A 45 15.34 -3.84 -4.89
C ALA A 45 15.47 -2.64 -3.96
N VAL A 46 16.06 -1.56 -4.46
CA VAL A 46 16.09 -0.25 -3.81
C VAL A 46 15.68 0.78 -4.85
N THR A 47 14.72 1.64 -4.52
CA THR A 47 14.32 2.77 -5.36
C THR A 47 14.54 4.05 -4.60
N SER A 48 15.19 5.02 -5.21
CA SER A 48 15.34 6.36 -4.65
C SER A 48 14.46 7.34 -5.41
N GLY A 49 13.84 8.27 -4.69
CA GLY A 49 13.01 9.31 -5.30
C GLY A 49 12.99 10.57 -4.45
N THR A 50 12.44 11.64 -5.01
CA THR A 50 12.10 12.83 -4.23
C THR A 50 10.70 12.65 -3.65
N ALA A 51 10.55 12.84 -2.35
CA ALA A 51 9.26 12.86 -1.69
C ALA A 51 8.33 13.87 -2.39
N ARG A 52 7.01 13.61 -2.35
CA ARG A 52 5.98 14.37 -3.09
C ARG A 52 6.02 15.89 -2.85
N ASN A 53 6.60 16.32 -1.73
CA ASN A 53 6.75 17.72 -1.32
C ASN A 53 8.13 18.33 -1.66
N GLY A 54 9.00 17.62 -2.37
CA GLY A 54 10.29 18.11 -2.88
C GLY A 54 11.40 18.35 -1.84
N ALA A 55 11.09 18.25 -0.55
CA ALA A 55 12.00 18.62 0.54
C ALA A 55 12.88 17.46 1.08
N SER A 56 12.53 16.22 0.76
CA SER A 56 13.22 15.02 1.26
C SER A 56 13.44 14.02 0.13
N ALA A 57 14.59 13.35 0.13
CA ALA A 57 14.80 12.16 -0.70
C ALA A 57 14.32 10.94 0.11
N GLU A 58 13.55 10.06 -0.52
CA GLU A 58 13.05 8.85 0.10
C GLU A 58 13.63 7.63 -0.62
N ASP A 59 14.33 6.79 0.13
CA ASP A 59 14.77 5.49 -0.36
C ASP A 59 13.73 4.44 0.08
N THR A 60 13.21 3.67 -0.87
CA THR A 60 12.37 2.52 -0.59
C THR A 60 13.17 1.24 -0.78
N PHE A 61 13.26 0.43 0.27
CA PHE A 61 13.89 -0.88 0.28
C PHE A 61 12.82 -1.94 0.16
N PHE A 62 12.92 -2.81 -0.84
CA PHE A 62 12.08 -3.99 -0.99
C PHE A 62 12.82 -5.21 -0.48
N LEU A 63 12.21 -5.92 0.47
CA LEU A 63 12.78 -7.10 1.10
C LEU A 63 11.90 -8.31 0.88
N GLN A 64 12.50 -9.47 0.65
CA GLN A 64 11.77 -10.71 0.41
C GLN A 64 12.38 -11.90 1.16
N LYS A 65 11.49 -12.77 1.67
CA LYS A 65 11.82 -14.10 2.18
C LYS A 65 10.70 -15.06 1.86
N THR A 66 11.00 -16.08 1.05
CA THR A 66 10.04 -17.14 0.66
C THR A 66 8.74 -16.54 0.09
N ASN A 67 7.69 -16.42 0.91
CA ASN A 67 6.35 -15.96 0.54
C ASN A 67 5.95 -14.63 1.22
N SER A 68 6.88 -13.94 1.89
CA SER A 68 6.63 -12.64 2.50
C SER A 68 7.50 -11.57 1.84
N VAL A 69 6.90 -10.40 1.63
CA VAL A 69 7.51 -9.24 0.99
C VAL A 69 7.24 -8.03 1.87
N PHE A 70 8.29 -7.26 2.13
CA PHE A 70 8.24 -6.00 2.85
C PHE A 70 8.71 -4.87 1.95
N LYS A 71 8.17 -3.68 2.18
CA LYS A 71 8.77 -2.43 1.73
C LYS A 71 9.05 -1.55 2.94
N CYS A 72 10.23 -0.94 3.00
CA CYS A 72 10.59 -0.01 4.05
C CYS A 72 10.99 1.32 3.44
N PHE A 73 10.44 2.42 3.93
CA PHE A 73 10.75 3.78 3.49
C PHE A 73 11.74 4.40 4.45
N GLU A 74 12.84 4.92 3.93
CA GLU A 74 13.79 5.72 4.68
C GLU A 74 13.73 7.16 4.18
N SER A 75 13.21 8.05 5.01
CA SER A 75 13.25 9.49 4.74
C SER A 75 14.65 10.02 5.01
N ARG A 76 15.28 10.66 4.01
CA ARG A 76 16.53 11.40 4.18
C ARG A 76 16.30 12.89 4.04
N ASP A 77 16.83 13.66 4.98
CA ASP A 77 16.87 15.11 4.86
C ASP A 77 17.80 15.48 3.70
N ALA A 78 17.27 16.22 2.71
CA ALA A 78 18.02 16.61 1.51
C ALA A 78 19.27 17.46 1.81
N ASN A 79 19.36 18.04 3.01
CA ASN A 79 20.46 18.90 3.45
C ASN A 79 21.47 18.21 4.37
N ALA A 80 21.24 16.95 4.73
CA ALA A 80 22.13 16.19 5.62
C ALA A 80 23.24 15.52 4.80
N SER A 81 24.29 16.28 4.50
CA SER A 81 25.52 15.76 3.89
C SER A 81 26.06 14.58 4.72
N ALA A 82 25.98 13.36 4.16
CA ALA A 82 26.61 12.11 4.62
C ALA A 82 26.47 11.71 6.11
N LYS A 83 25.55 12.31 6.88
CA LYS A 83 25.21 11.80 8.22
C LYS A 83 24.25 10.63 8.05
N ARG A 84 24.50 9.52 8.77
CA ARG A 84 23.62 8.34 8.76
C ARG A 84 22.18 8.81 8.79
N ALA A 85 21.38 8.38 7.82
CA ALA A 85 19.96 8.62 7.79
C ALA A 85 19.41 8.24 9.17
N SER A 86 19.03 9.24 9.96
CA SER A 86 18.36 9.06 11.25
C SER A 86 16.86 9.29 11.09
N GLY A 87 16.38 9.33 9.85
CA GLY A 87 14.96 9.43 9.55
C GLY A 87 14.23 8.19 10.04
N ALA A 88 12.95 8.36 10.35
CA ALA A 88 12.10 7.23 10.69
C ALA A 88 12.07 6.27 9.49
N VAL A 89 12.34 4.98 9.76
CA VAL A 89 12.17 3.92 8.77
C VAL A 89 10.82 3.27 9.03
N GLU A 90 9.89 3.40 8.08
CA GLU A 90 8.56 2.81 8.18
C GLU A 90 8.46 1.60 7.27
N CYS A 91 8.08 0.45 7.82
CA CYS A 91 7.97 -0.79 7.07
C CYS A 91 6.52 -1.25 6.91
N TYR A 92 6.24 -1.85 5.77
CA TYR A 92 4.93 -2.37 5.40
C TYR A 92 5.07 -3.78 4.82
N GLU A 93 4.22 -4.70 5.26
CA GLU A 93 4.12 -6.04 4.72
C GLU A 93 3.11 -6.08 3.57
N LEU A 94 3.43 -6.82 2.52
CA LEU A 94 2.52 -7.14 1.45
C LEU A 94 1.50 -8.18 1.92
N THR A 95 0.24 -7.78 2.00
CA THR A 95 -0.87 -8.66 2.37
C THR A 95 -1.35 -9.45 1.16
N LYS A 96 -1.81 -10.68 1.39
CA LYS A 96 -2.42 -11.49 0.33
C LYS A 96 -3.77 -10.88 -0.07
N PRO A 97 -4.09 -10.79 -1.37
CA PRO A 97 -5.43 -10.43 -1.82
C PRO A 97 -6.48 -11.34 -1.18
N GLY A 98 -7.53 -10.76 -0.60
CA GLY A 98 -8.62 -11.49 0.06
C GLY A 98 -8.45 -11.73 1.56
N ALA A 99 -7.33 -11.32 2.17
CA ALA A 99 -7.23 -11.23 3.63
C ALA A 99 -7.99 -9.98 4.10
N THR A 100 -9.27 -10.14 4.47
CA THR A 100 -10.01 -9.08 5.16
C THR A 100 -9.22 -8.67 6.39
N ALA A 101 -8.86 -7.38 6.49
CA ALA A 101 -8.30 -6.84 7.73
C ALA A 101 -9.27 -7.19 8.85
N SER A 102 -8.84 -8.03 9.79
CA SER A 102 -9.67 -8.39 10.93
C SER A 102 -9.87 -7.11 11.74
N ALA A 103 -11.06 -6.51 11.64
CA ALA A 103 -11.45 -5.40 12.48
C ALA A 103 -11.28 -5.84 13.94
N LYS A 104 -10.54 -5.05 14.71
CA LYS A 104 -10.40 -5.22 16.15
C LYS A 104 -11.20 -4.14 16.85
#